data_AF-A0A961RPT5-F1
#
_entry.id   AF-A0A961RPT5-F1
#
_cell.length_a   1.000
_cell.length_b   1.000
_cell.length_c   1.000
_cell.angle_alpha   90.00
_cell.angle_beta   90.00
_cell.angle_gamma   90.00
#
_symmetry.space_group_name_H-M   'P 1'
#
loop_
_entity.id
_entity.type
_entity.pdbx_description
1 polymer ?
#
loop_
_entity_poly.entity_id
_entity_poly.type
_entity_poly.pdbx_seq_one_letter_code
_entity_poly.pdbx_strand_id
1 'polypeptide(L)'
;SRAFARIAVALAKYWLTKRNPNFVFECMECHRGAGYVEETPMPRLFRESPLNAIWEGSGNVIVLDVLRTLRKEPEALAALFSEIEPGLGRDDDLDMAVQGVKTMLDGPLGEGAGRLLVERLALVLQGALLVRFAPAPVARAFCATRLGGAGGHMFGVMPEDIDVDGILDRHLAALDAGLA
;
A
#
# COMPACT_ATOMS: atom_id res chain seq x y z
N SER A 1 6.95 -16.82 6.96
CA SER A 1 7.27 -17.35 8.30
C SER A 1 6.30 -16.77 9.34
N ARG A 2 6.21 -17.33 10.56
CA ARG A 2 5.37 -16.77 11.65
C ARG A 2 5.80 -15.35 12.05
N ALA A 3 7.11 -15.12 12.12
CA ALA A 3 7.70 -13.82 12.41
C ALA A 3 7.29 -12.75 11.38
N PHE A 4 7.33 -13.10 10.08
CA PHE A 4 6.84 -12.20 9.02
C PHE A 4 5.36 -11.89 9.17
N ALA A 5 4.52 -12.92 9.38
CA ALA A 5 3.08 -12.74 9.51
C ALA A 5 2.69 -11.82 10.69
N ARG A 6 3.46 -11.85 11.79
CA ARG A 6 3.23 -11.00 12.97
C ARG A 6 3.19 -9.51 12.62
N ILE A 7 4.07 -9.06 11.74
CA ILE A 7 4.17 -7.65 11.35
C ILE A 7 3.45 -7.35 10.03
N ALA A 8 3.58 -8.22 9.03
CA ALA A 8 3.04 -7.97 7.70
C ALA A 8 1.52 -7.86 7.67
N VAL A 9 0.80 -8.66 8.47
CA VAL A 9 -0.67 -8.59 8.55
C VAL A 9 -1.13 -7.25 9.13
N ALA A 10 -0.43 -6.75 10.15
CA ALA A 10 -0.72 -5.45 10.75
C ALA A 10 -0.46 -4.30 9.75
N LEU A 11 0.69 -4.34 9.05
CA LEU A 11 1.02 -3.36 7.99
C LEU A 11 -0.03 -3.37 6.88
N ALA A 12 -0.40 -4.56 6.39
CA ALA A 12 -1.40 -4.72 5.34
C ALA A 12 -2.78 -4.21 5.77
N LYS A 13 -3.23 -4.56 6.98
CA LYS A 13 -4.49 -4.05 7.52
C LYS A 13 -4.48 -2.52 7.60
N TYR A 14 -3.45 -1.93 8.20
CA TYR A 14 -3.34 -0.48 8.33
C TYR A 14 -3.40 0.22 6.96
N TRP A 15 -2.59 -0.25 6.02
CA TRP A 15 -2.42 0.42 4.73
C TRP A 15 -3.61 0.24 3.79
N LEU A 16 -4.06 -1.00 3.59
CA LEU A 16 -5.08 -1.31 2.60
C LEU A 16 -6.45 -0.77 3.02
N THR A 17 -6.85 -1.03 4.27
CA THR A 17 -8.20 -0.70 4.72
C THR A 17 -8.42 0.81 4.85
N LYS A 18 -7.39 1.57 5.23
CA LYS A 18 -7.49 3.04 5.38
C LYS A 18 -7.56 3.78 4.06
N ARG A 19 -7.02 3.19 2.98
CA ARG A 19 -7.07 3.76 1.63
C ARG A 19 -8.34 3.41 0.88
N ASN A 20 -9.00 2.33 1.29
CA ASN A 20 -10.18 1.80 0.60
C ASN A 20 -11.29 2.84 0.38
N PRO A 21 -11.67 3.70 1.33
CA PRO A 21 -12.74 4.67 1.10
C PRO A 21 -12.45 5.66 -0.03
N ASN A 22 -11.24 6.22 -0.07
CA ASN A 22 -10.87 7.16 -1.12
C ASN A 22 -10.73 6.47 -2.49
N PHE A 23 -10.27 5.21 -2.51
CA PHE A 23 -10.22 4.42 -3.73
C PHE A 23 -11.62 4.13 -4.29
N VAL A 24 -12.54 3.68 -3.45
CA VAL A 24 -13.92 3.38 -3.87
C VAL A 24 -14.65 4.67 -4.28
N PHE A 25 -14.36 5.79 -3.61
CA PHE A 25 -14.86 7.11 -4.02
C PHE A 25 -14.43 7.46 -5.45
N GLU A 26 -13.14 7.31 -5.78
CA GLU A 26 -12.64 7.58 -7.14
C GLU A 26 -13.31 6.66 -8.17
N CYS A 27 -13.45 5.36 -7.85
CA CYS A 27 -14.18 4.44 -8.70
C CYS A 27 -15.64 4.86 -8.89
N MET A 28 -16.28 5.42 -7.86
CA MET A 28 -17.65 5.91 -7.94
C MET A 28 -17.73 7.10 -8.89
N GLU A 29 -16.75 8.00 -8.85
CA GLU A 29 -16.64 9.14 -9.76
C GLU A 29 -16.42 8.72 -11.22
N CYS A 30 -15.69 7.63 -11.48
CA CYS A 30 -15.56 7.06 -12.83
C CYS A 30 -16.90 6.65 -13.45
N HIS A 31 -17.89 6.29 -12.63
CA HIS A 31 -19.26 5.97 -13.07
C HIS A 31 -20.16 7.22 -13.19
N ARG A 32 -19.62 8.41 -12.90
CA ARG A 32 -20.34 9.70 -12.91
C ARG A 32 -21.59 9.63 -12.02
N GLY A 33 -22.68 10.27 -12.42
CA GLY A 33 -23.93 10.30 -11.68
C GLY A 33 -24.50 8.92 -11.36
N ALA A 34 -24.32 7.91 -12.23
CA ALA A 34 -24.79 6.56 -11.98
C ALA A 34 -24.10 5.93 -10.76
N GLY A 35 -22.82 6.24 -10.52
CA GLY A 35 -22.09 5.75 -9.35
C GLY A 35 -22.67 6.21 -8.02
N TYR A 36 -23.41 7.32 -7.99
CA TYR A 36 -24.02 7.86 -6.77
C TYR A 36 -25.43 7.32 -6.49
N VAL A 37 -26.01 6.60 -7.45
CA VAL A 37 -27.39 6.11 -7.41
C VAL A 37 -27.42 4.72 -6.74
N GLU A 38 -28.24 4.57 -5.69
CA GLU A 38 -28.28 3.38 -4.81
C GLU A 38 -28.75 2.09 -5.53
N GLU A 39 -29.36 2.22 -6.71
CA GLU A 39 -29.68 1.12 -7.62
C GLU A 39 -28.43 0.50 -8.26
N THR A 40 -27.27 1.15 -8.17
CA THR A 40 -25.98 0.58 -8.59
C THR A 40 -25.19 0.04 -7.39
N PRO A 41 -24.20 -0.85 -7.59
CA PRO A 41 -23.40 -1.38 -6.48
C PRO A 41 -22.50 -0.36 -5.77
N MET A 42 -22.15 0.76 -6.42
CA MET A 42 -21.09 1.66 -5.95
C MET A 42 -21.36 2.35 -4.61
N PRO A 43 -22.56 2.91 -4.35
CA PRO A 43 -22.83 3.56 -3.06
C PRO A 43 -22.73 2.58 -1.88
N ARG A 44 -23.19 1.34 -2.06
CA ARG A 44 -23.05 0.30 -1.05
C ARG A 44 -21.58 -0.01 -0.77
N LEU A 45 -20.77 -0.21 -1.81
CA LEU A 45 -19.33 -0.45 -1.67
C LEU A 45 -18.64 0.71 -0.95
N PHE A 46 -19.02 1.95 -1.26
CA PHE A 46 -18.46 3.12 -0.57
C PHE A 46 -18.85 3.14 0.91
N ARG A 47 -20.12 2.90 1.25
CA ARG A 47 -20.59 2.85 2.65
C ARG A 47 -19.92 1.73 3.46
N GLU A 48 -19.64 0.59 2.83
CA GLU A 48 -18.94 -0.55 3.45
C GLU A 48 -17.43 -0.34 3.59
N SER A 49 -16.83 0.47 2.70
CA SER A 49 -15.38 0.62 2.59
C SER A 49 -14.61 1.00 3.88
N PRO A 50 -15.15 1.81 4.83
CA PRO A 50 -14.43 2.18 6.05
C PRO A 50 -14.47 1.09 7.13
N LEU A 51 -15.40 0.14 7.02
CA LEU A 51 -15.65 -0.87 8.07
C LEU A 51 -14.37 -1.63 8.45
N ASN A 52 -13.62 -2.07 7.45
CA ASN A 52 -12.41 -2.89 7.64
C ASN A 52 -11.29 -2.14 8.38
N ALA A 53 -11.28 -0.81 8.31
CA ALA A 53 -10.33 0.05 9.00
C ALA A 53 -10.72 0.36 10.45
N ILE A 54 -11.99 0.13 10.82
CA ILE A 54 -12.56 0.40 12.15
C ILE A 54 -12.64 -0.89 12.96
N TRP A 55 -13.12 -1.98 12.34
CA TRP A 55 -13.34 -3.27 12.98
C TRP A 55 -12.02 -3.93 13.41
N GLU A 56 -12.02 -4.60 14.57
CA GLU A 56 -10.88 -5.34 15.13
C GLU A 56 -9.53 -4.59 15.03
N GLY A 57 -9.49 -3.40 15.64
CA GLY A 57 -8.29 -2.57 15.73
C GLY A 57 -8.28 -1.45 14.69
N SER A 58 -8.58 -0.24 15.15
CA SER A 58 -8.49 0.95 14.31
C SER A 58 -7.03 1.31 14.02
N GLY A 59 -6.80 2.21 13.05
CA GLY A 59 -5.43 2.52 12.59
C GLY A 59 -4.41 2.86 13.69
N ASN A 60 -4.80 3.58 14.75
CA ASN A 60 -3.89 3.85 15.87
C ASN A 60 -3.55 2.60 16.68
N VAL A 61 -4.53 1.72 16.91
CA VAL A 61 -4.30 0.45 17.62
C VAL A 61 -3.30 -0.40 16.84
N ILE A 62 -3.46 -0.49 15.52
CA ILE A 62 -2.54 -1.23 14.66
C ILE A 62 -1.13 -0.61 14.68
N VAL A 63 -1.03 0.72 14.68
CA VAL A 63 0.27 1.41 14.78
C VAL A 63 0.97 1.09 16.10
N LEU A 64 0.27 1.17 17.22
CA LEU A 64 0.82 0.85 18.53
C LEU A 64 1.24 -0.63 18.62
N ASP A 65 0.48 -1.52 17.98
CA ASP A 65 0.83 -2.94 17.89
C ASP A 65 2.10 -3.19 17.07
N VAL A 66 2.26 -2.52 15.93
CA VAL A 66 3.51 -2.62 15.15
C VAL A 66 4.69 -2.09 15.97
N LEU A 67 4.57 -0.92 16.60
CA LEU A 67 5.63 -0.37 17.45
C LEU A 67 5.97 -1.30 18.63
N ARG A 68 4.96 -1.96 19.21
CA ARG A 68 5.16 -2.96 20.26
C ARG A 68 5.87 -4.21 19.73
N THR A 69 5.51 -4.71 18.55
CA THR A 69 6.19 -5.82 17.89
C THR A 69 7.64 -5.48 17.59
N LEU A 70 7.93 -4.31 17.02
CA LEU A 70 9.31 -3.88 16.73
C LEU A 70 10.20 -3.84 17.98
N ARG A 71 9.64 -3.47 19.15
CA ARG A 71 10.37 -3.45 20.42
C ARG A 71 10.55 -4.81 21.07
N LYS A 72 9.65 -5.77 20.84
CA LYS A 72 9.59 -7.03 21.60
C LYS A 72 9.98 -8.27 20.80
N GLU A 73 9.83 -8.22 19.47
CA GLU A 73 10.01 -9.34 18.54
C GLU A 73 10.95 -8.90 17.40
N PRO A 74 12.26 -8.71 17.66
CA PRO A 74 13.22 -8.25 16.65
C PRO A 74 13.32 -9.17 15.43
N GLU A 75 13.01 -10.46 15.59
CA GLU A 75 12.91 -11.44 14.51
C GLU A 75 11.81 -11.10 13.49
N ALA A 76 10.75 -10.39 13.90
CA ALA A 76 9.70 -9.94 12.98
C ALA A 76 10.24 -8.87 12.01
N LEU A 77 11.08 -7.96 12.50
CA LEU A 77 11.73 -6.95 11.67
C LEU A 77 12.73 -7.58 10.70
N ALA A 78 13.55 -8.52 11.19
CA ALA A 78 14.48 -9.26 10.33
C ALA A 78 13.73 -10.06 9.25
N ALA A 79 12.62 -10.72 9.60
CA ALA A 79 11.79 -11.44 8.64
C ALA A 79 11.11 -10.51 7.62
N LEU A 80 10.73 -9.30 8.02
CA LEU A 80 10.20 -8.28 7.11
C LEU A 80 11.26 -7.84 6.10
N PHE A 81 12.48 -7.53 6.55
CA PHE A 81 13.56 -7.13 5.64
C PHE A 81 14.00 -8.27 4.72
N SER A 82 13.98 -9.53 5.18
CA SER A 82 14.22 -10.68 4.31
C SER A 82 13.23 -10.78 3.14
N GLU A 83 12.02 -10.21 3.25
CA GLU A 83 11.05 -10.15 2.15
C GLU A 83 11.23 -8.90 1.26
N ILE A 84 11.77 -7.82 1.83
CA ILE A 84 12.02 -6.55 1.12
C ILE A 84 13.31 -6.62 0.29
N GLU A 85 14.39 -7.13 0.87
CA GLU A 85 15.74 -7.13 0.31
C GLU A 85 15.85 -7.73 -1.10
N PRO A 86 15.14 -8.81 -1.46
CA PRO A 86 15.18 -9.33 -2.84
C PRO A 86 14.63 -8.37 -3.90
N GLY A 87 13.94 -7.30 -3.49
CA GLY A 87 13.46 -6.23 -4.36
C GLY A 87 14.48 -5.12 -4.61
N LEU A 88 15.55 -5.02 -3.82
CA LEU A 88 16.54 -3.95 -3.93
C LEU A 88 17.33 -4.02 -5.25
N GLY A 89 17.81 -2.86 -5.72
CA GLY A 89 18.57 -2.71 -6.96
C GLY A 89 17.72 -2.84 -8.23
N ARG A 90 16.39 -2.83 -8.09
CA ARG A 90 15.43 -2.92 -9.21
C ARG A 90 14.74 -1.60 -9.53
N ASP A 91 14.71 -0.65 -8.59
CA ASP A 91 14.16 0.69 -8.76
C ASP A 91 14.78 1.63 -7.71
N ASP A 92 15.29 2.78 -8.15
CA ASP A 92 16.01 3.72 -7.29
C ASP A 92 15.11 4.37 -6.22
N ASP A 93 13.83 4.60 -6.52
CA ASP A 93 12.86 5.18 -5.57
C ASP A 93 12.57 4.19 -4.43
N LEU A 94 12.51 2.88 -4.74
CA LEU A 94 12.40 1.82 -3.74
C LEU A 94 13.63 1.77 -2.85
N ASP A 95 14.83 1.77 -3.43
CA ASP A 95 16.08 1.67 -2.69
C ASP A 95 16.25 2.86 -1.73
N MET A 96 15.95 4.08 -2.20
CA MET A 96 15.93 5.28 -1.38
C MET A 96 14.90 5.19 -0.24
N ALA A 97 13.69 4.71 -0.53
CA ALA A 97 12.64 4.58 0.49
C ALA A 97 13.00 3.53 1.56
N VAL A 98 13.61 2.41 1.16
CA VAL A 98 14.10 1.39 2.10
C VAL A 98 15.19 1.97 2.99
N GLN A 99 16.12 2.74 2.43
CA GLN A 99 17.14 3.41 3.22
C GLN A 99 16.54 4.43 4.20
N GLY A 100 15.54 5.20 3.77
CA GLY A 100 14.79 6.10 4.64
C GLY A 100 14.16 5.40 5.83
N VAL A 101 13.52 4.24 5.60
CA VAL A 101 12.95 3.41 6.67
C VAL A 101 14.02 2.87 7.63
N LYS A 102 15.17 2.41 7.12
CA LYS A 102 16.29 1.97 7.97
C LYS A 102 16.76 3.09 8.90
N THR A 103 16.98 4.29 8.35
CA THR A 103 17.35 5.48 9.15
C THR A 103 16.31 5.81 10.23
N MET A 104 15.02 5.65 9.95
CA MET A 104 13.97 5.86 10.95
C MET A 104 14.01 4.82 12.07
N LEU A 105 14.35 3.57 11.76
CA LEU A 105 14.43 2.46 12.71
C LEU A 105 15.67 2.55 13.61
N ASP A 106 16.76 3.16 13.12
CA ASP A 106 17.97 3.44 13.90
C ASP A 106 17.76 4.58 14.92
N GLY A 107 16.73 5.40 14.71
CA GLY A 107 16.33 6.47 15.60
C GLY A 107 15.38 6.04 16.73
N PRO A 108 15.05 6.96 17.66
CA PRO A 108 14.10 6.67 18.73
C PRO A 108 12.68 6.48 18.19
N LEU A 109 12.10 5.29 18.47
CA LEU A 109 10.73 4.94 18.08
C LEU A 109 9.69 5.50 19.05
N GLY A 110 9.31 6.76 18.83
CA GLY A 110 8.22 7.42 19.55
C GLY A 110 6.84 7.15 18.93
N GLU A 111 5.79 7.15 19.75
CA GLU A 111 4.41 6.93 19.29
C GLU A 111 3.93 8.00 18.30
N GLY A 112 4.38 9.26 18.46
CA GLY A 112 4.03 10.37 17.57
C GLY A 112 4.47 10.18 16.11
N ALA A 113 5.55 9.43 15.87
CA ALA A 113 6.03 9.10 14.53
C ALA A 113 5.50 7.74 14.01
N GLY A 114 4.71 7.02 14.81
CA GLY A 114 4.33 5.64 14.53
C GLY A 114 3.56 5.47 13.22
N ARG A 115 2.65 6.39 12.91
CA ARG A 115 1.88 6.35 11.66
C ARG A 115 2.77 6.48 10.43
N LEU A 116 3.71 7.42 10.47
CA LEU A 116 4.67 7.62 9.39
C LEU A 116 5.51 6.36 9.19
N LEU A 117 6.07 5.78 10.26
CA LEU A 117 6.88 4.57 10.16
C LEU A 117 6.09 3.39 9.60
N VAL A 118 4.89 3.14 10.12
CA VAL A 118 4.03 2.02 9.70
C VAL A 118 3.61 2.17 8.24
N GLU A 119 3.27 3.38 7.81
CA GLU A 119 2.98 3.67 6.41
C GLU A 119 4.19 3.40 5.52
N ARG A 120 5.37 3.88 5.90
CA ARG A 120 6.60 3.69 5.13
C ARG A 120 6.99 2.21 5.05
N LEU A 121 6.88 1.46 6.15
CA LEU A 121 7.10 0.00 6.18
C LEU A 121 6.15 -0.75 5.24
N ALA A 122 4.86 -0.40 5.26
CA ALA A 122 3.88 -1.01 4.36
C ALA A 122 4.17 -0.70 2.88
N LEU A 123 4.56 0.55 2.60
CA LEU A 123 4.91 1.02 1.25
C LEU A 123 6.15 0.32 0.69
N VAL A 124 7.24 0.21 1.46
CA VAL A 124 8.46 -0.48 0.99
C VAL A 124 8.24 -1.99 0.83
N LEU A 125 7.44 -2.61 1.70
CA LEU A 125 7.04 -4.01 1.52
C LEU A 125 6.23 -4.19 0.23
N GLN A 126 5.22 -3.35 -0.01
CA GLN A 126 4.44 -3.41 -1.23
C GLN A 126 5.30 -3.15 -2.47
N GLY A 127 6.17 -2.15 -2.44
CA GLY A 127 7.09 -1.82 -3.54
C GLY A 127 8.00 -2.99 -3.87
N ALA A 128 8.64 -3.58 -2.86
CA ALA A 128 9.51 -4.75 -3.03
C ALA A 128 8.78 -5.95 -3.66
N LEU A 129 7.53 -6.21 -3.27
CA LEU A 129 6.73 -7.27 -3.89
C LEU A 129 6.36 -6.95 -5.33
N LEU A 130 6.02 -5.69 -5.64
CA LEU A 130 5.68 -5.28 -7.00
C LEU A 130 6.87 -5.39 -7.95
N VAL A 131 8.06 -4.90 -7.59
CA VAL A 131 9.26 -5.00 -8.46
C VAL A 131 9.73 -6.44 -8.67
N ARG A 132 9.30 -7.37 -7.80
CA ARG A 132 9.60 -8.80 -7.92
C ARG A 132 8.59 -9.56 -8.76
N PHE A 133 7.30 -9.21 -8.66
CA PHE A 133 6.21 -10.08 -9.11
C PHE A 133 5.16 -9.41 -10.00
N ALA A 134 5.20 -8.08 -10.16
CA ALA A 134 4.30 -7.35 -11.05
C ALA A 134 4.99 -6.98 -12.37
N PRO A 135 4.22 -6.75 -13.45
CA PRO A 135 4.73 -6.13 -14.66
C PRO A 135 5.46 -4.82 -14.36
N ALA A 136 6.53 -4.57 -15.12
CA ALA A 136 7.36 -3.38 -14.97
C ALA A 136 6.57 -2.06 -14.94
N PRO A 137 5.56 -1.81 -15.80
CA PRO A 137 4.74 -0.59 -15.73
C PRO A 137 4.08 -0.37 -14.36
N VAL A 138 3.52 -1.43 -13.77
CA VAL A 138 2.85 -1.36 -12.46
C VAL A 138 3.85 -1.04 -11.34
N ALA A 139 5.00 -1.74 -11.35
CA ALA A 139 6.03 -1.54 -10.35
C ALA A 139 6.64 -0.14 -10.44
N ARG A 140 6.96 0.33 -11.66
CA ARG A 140 7.51 1.67 -11.90
C ARG A 140 6.55 2.76 -11.47
N ALA A 141 5.28 2.67 -11.89
CA ALA A 141 4.27 3.65 -11.50
C ALA A 141 4.09 3.71 -9.98
N PHE A 142 4.07 2.55 -9.30
CA PHE A 142 3.99 2.52 -7.85
C PHE A 142 5.21 3.18 -7.19
N CYS A 143 6.42 2.81 -7.59
CA CYS A 143 7.64 3.34 -6.98
C CYS A 143 7.76 4.85 -7.18
N ALA A 144 7.62 5.34 -8.42
CA ALA A 144 7.71 6.77 -8.73
C ALA A 144 6.71 7.62 -7.91
N THR A 145 5.47 7.17 -7.79
CA THR A 145 4.40 7.98 -7.20
C THR A 145 4.25 7.80 -5.69
N ARG A 146 4.47 6.60 -5.15
CA ARG A 146 4.24 6.30 -3.72
C ARG A 146 5.54 6.32 -2.91
N LEU A 147 6.68 6.11 -3.55
CA LEU A 147 8.01 6.11 -2.90
C LEU A 147 8.81 7.36 -3.30
N GLY A 148 8.89 7.65 -4.60
CA GLY A 148 9.67 8.75 -5.19
C GLY A 148 9.04 10.15 -5.09
N GLY A 149 7.78 10.24 -4.64
CA GLY A 149 7.11 11.52 -4.40
C GLY A 149 6.58 12.22 -5.65
N ALA A 150 6.60 11.57 -6.82
CA ALA A 150 6.03 12.12 -8.05
C ALA A 150 4.48 12.01 -8.12
N GLY A 151 3.85 11.50 -7.07
CA GLY A 151 2.40 11.42 -6.94
C GLY A 151 1.78 12.68 -6.33
N GLY A 152 0.49 12.89 -6.58
CA GLY A 152 -0.29 13.98 -5.97
C GLY A 152 -1.19 13.51 -4.81
N HIS A 153 -1.96 14.45 -4.27
CA HIS A 153 -2.99 14.15 -3.27
C HIS A 153 -4.22 13.46 -3.86
N MET A 154 -4.47 13.62 -5.16
CA MET A 154 -5.58 13.03 -5.90
C MET A 154 -5.11 11.85 -6.76
N PHE A 155 -6.03 10.96 -7.14
CA PHE A 155 -5.76 9.91 -8.11
C PHE A 155 -5.47 10.51 -9.50
N GLY A 156 -4.84 9.72 -10.37
CA GLY A 156 -4.46 10.15 -11.72
C GLY A 156 -3.21 11.03 -11.81
N VAL A 157 -2.68 11.55 -10.69
CA VAL A 157 -1.45 12.35 -10.69
C VAL A 157 -0.22 11.44 -10.72
N MET A 158 0.49 11.44 -11.85
CA MET A 158 1.71 10.67 -12.08
C MET A 158 2.58 11.32 -13.17
N PRO A 159 3.87 10.95 -13.27
CA PRO A 159 4.73 11.36 -14.39
C PRO A 159 4.17 10.95 -15.76
N GLU A 160 4.47 11.76 -16.79
CA GLU A 160 4.02 11.51 -18.17
C GLU A 160 4.66 10.27 -18.82
N ASP A 161 5.81 9.82 -18.30
CA ASP A 161 6.54 8.65 -18.80
C ASP A 161 6.03 7.31 -18.24
N ILE A 162 4.97 7.32 -17.43
CA ILE A 162 4.33 6.09 -16.94
C ILE A 162 3.51 5.45 -18.06
N ASP A 163 3.83 4.18 -18.36
CA ASP A 163 3.07 3.33 -19.27
C ASP A 163 1.72 2.93 -18.67
N VAL A 164 0.71 3.78 -18.86
CA VAL A 164 -0.66 3.57 -18.37
C VAL A 164 -1.34 2.43 -19.11
N ASP A 165 -1.12 2.29 -20.42
CA ASP A 165 -1.74 1.23 -21.22
C ASP A 165 -1.27 -0.15 -20.74
N GLY A 166 0.03 -0.33 -20.49
CA GLY A 166 0.57 -1.55 -19.91
C GLY A 166 0.05 -1.87 -18.50
N ILE A 167 -0.35 -0.86 -17.73
CA ILE A 167 -1.03 -1.05 -16.43
C ILE A 167 -2.47 -1.51 -16.65
N LEU A 168 -3.20 -0.91 -17.58
CA LEU A 168 -4.59 -1.25 -17.88
C LEU A 168 -4.69 -2.65 -18.47
N ASP A 169 -3.81 -3.02 -19.39
CA ASP A 169 -3.80 -4.32 -20.06
C ASP A 169 -3.73 -5.49 -19.09
N ARG A 170 -2.99 -5.33 -17.97
CA ARG A 170 -2.94 -6.33 -16.89
C ARG A 170 -4.33 -6.66 -16.33
N HIS A 171 -5.24 -5.68 -16.30
CA HIS A 171 -6.57 -5.81 -15.72
C HIS A 171 -7.65 -6.07 -16.78
N LEU A 172 -7.51 -5.50 -17.97
CA LEU A 172 -8.43 -5.72 -19.09
C LEU A 172 -8.34 -7.13 -19.66
N ALA A 173 -7.14 -7.72 -19.73
CA ALA A 173 -6.98 -9.10 -20.18
C ALA A 173 -7.77 -10.10 -19.32
N ALA A 174 -7.98 -9.81 -18.03
CA ALA A 174 -8.80 -10.64 -17.14
C ALA A 174 -10.31 -10.47 -17.39
N LEU A 175 -10.74 -9.26 -17.78
CA LEU A 175 -12.14 -8.96 -18.13
C LEU A 175 -12.51 -9.60 -19.47
N ASP A 176 -11.63 -9.49 -20.47
CA ASP A 176 -11.82 -10.10 -21.79
C ASP A 176 -11.83 -11.63 -21.75
N ALA A 177 -11.14 -12.22 -20.77
CA ALA A 177 -11.17 -13.66 -20.50
C ALA A 177 -12.46 -14.14 -19.79
N GLY A 178 -13.39 -13.23 -19.44
CA GLY A 178 -14.64 -13.57 -18.75
C GLY A 178 -14.46 -14.06 -17.31
N LEU A 179 -13.36 -13.66 -16.66
CA LEU A 179 -12.99 -14.11 -15.30
C LEU A 179 -13.43 -13.12 -14.19
N ALA A 180 -14.33 -12.19 -14.48
CA ALA A 180 -14.82 -11.16 -13.56
C ALA A 180 -16.31 -11.27 -13.26
#